data_AF-A0A9X1WYU6-F1
#
_entry.id   AF-A0A9X1WYU6-F1
#
_cell.length_a   1.000
_cell.length_b   1.000
_cell.length_c   1.000
_cell.angle_alpha   90.00
_cell.angle_beta   90.00
_cell.angle_gamma   90.00
#
_symmetry.space_group_name_H-M   'P 1'
#
loop_
_entity.id
_entity.type
_entity.pdbx_description
1 polymer ?
#
loop_
_entity_poly.entity_id
_entity_poly.type
_entity_poly.pdbx_seq_one_letter_code
_entity_poly.pdbx_strand_id
1 'polypeptide(L)'
;MQGYFDPPLFELSLAEQQVDLADTPYFYNDNGTPTYVKTLPDNAHIISEDALADSSSETVLFGNEYFISKIANVKDNPPYGIETEFSFDDQNLQYESLWVTQEIANAFGMYLVDKKQAIKVSSSINQLSQVQYQYGAFAGHWSPYLNIGNELLTYISMDLEHHDFPHIFASTDETSP
;
A
#
# COMPACT_ATOMS: atom_id res chain seq x y z
N MET A 1 -16.97 -7.67 -20.67
CA MET A 1 -18.02 -6.72 -21.08
C MET A 1 -18.78 -6.41 -19.80
N GLN A 2 -18.48 -5.27 -19.17
CA GLN A 2 -19.04 -4.88 -17.87
C GLN A 2 -20.48 -4.42 -18.10
N GLY A 3 -21.44 -5.06 -17.45
CA GLY A 3 -22.87 -4.81 -17.65
C GLY A 3 -23.32 -3.54 -16.93
N TYR A 4 -24.36 -2.89 -17.43
CA TYR A 4 -24.96 -1.67 -16.84
C TYR A 4 -25.55 -1.84 -15.42
N PHE A 5 -25.33 -2.98 -14.76
CA PHE A 5 -25.79 -3.32 -13.41
C PHE A 5 -24.69 -3.91 -12.52
N ASP A 6 -23.43 -3.88 -12.93
CA ASP A 6 -22.36 -4.36 -12.08
C ASP A 6 -22.22 -3.42 -10.86
N PRO A 7 -22.19 -3.95 -9.62
CA PRO A 7 -22.00 -3.12 -8.44
C PRO A 7 -20.67 -2.39 -8.52
N PRO A 8 -20.54 -1.21 -7.88
CA PRO A 8 -19.25 -0.54 -7.77
C PRO A 8 -18.19 -1.53 -7.25
N LEU A 9 -17.06 -1.61 -7.96
CA LEU A 9 -15.91 -2.35 -7.46
C LEU A 9 -15.32 -1.57 -6.28
N PHE A 10 -15.21 -2.20 -5.13
CA PHE A 10 -14.45 -1.65 -4.00
C PHE A 10 -13.06 -2.25 -4.03
N GLU A 11 -12.97 -3.55 -3.76
CA GLU A 11 -11.75 -4.35 -3.80
C GLU A 11 -12.07 -5.73 -4.38
N LEU A 12 -11.17 -6.25 -5.20
CA LEU A 12 -11.23 -7.61 -5.72
C LEU A 12 -9.85 -8.23 -5.68
N SER A 13 -9.72 -9.34 -4.94
CA SER A 13 -8.57 -10.22 -5.05
C SER A 13 -8.66 -10.99 -6.37
N LEU A 14 -7.66 -10.80 -7.24
CA LEU A 14 -7.60 -11.41 -8.56
C LEU A 14 -6.80 -12.71 -8.54
N ALA A 15 -5.70 -12.72 -7.79
CA ALA A 15 -4.80 -13.85 -7.70
C ALA A 15 -4.02 -13.82 -6.38
N GLU A 16 -3.64 -14.99 -5.91
CA GLU A 16 -2.77 -15.16 -4.76
C GLU A 16 -1.69 -16.19 -5.10
N GLN A 17 -0.45 -15.87 -4.75
CA GLN A 17 0.69 -16.76 -4.86
C GLN A 17 1.41 -16.86 -3.52
N GLN A 18 1.63 -18.09 -3.07
CA GLN A 18 2.50 -18.36 -1.93
C GLN A 18 3.96 -18.17 -2.33
N VAL A 19 4.72 -17.49 -1.46
CA VAL A 19 6.14 -17.16 -1.64
C VAL A 19 6.91 -17.78 -0.48
N ASP A 20 7.93 -18.58 -0.79
CA ASP A 20 8.89 -19.06 0.19
C ASP A 20 10.22 -18.33 -0.01
N LEU A 21 10.61 -17.50 0.96
CA LEU A 21 11.86 -16.74 0.91
C LEU A 21 13.11 -17.65 0.96
N ALA A 22 13.00 -18.90 1.39
CA ALA A 22 14.09 -19.86 1.28
C ALA A 22 14.37 -20.27 -0.17
N ASP A 23 13.33 -20.28 -1.03
CA ASP A 23 13.42 -20.64 -2.44
C ASP A 23 13.58 -19.43 -3.36
N THR A 24 12.85 -18.35 -3.09
CA THR A 24 12.83 -17.11 -3.88
C THR A 24 13.04 -15.87 -2.99
N PRO A 25 14.27 -15.59 -2.55
CA PRO A 25 14.56 -14.52 -1.58
C PRO A 25 14.56 -13.11 -2.19
N TYR A 26 14.40 -12.98 -3.51
CA TYR A 26 14.45 -11.68 -4.18
C TYR A 26 13.07 -11.31 -4.72
N PHE A 27 12.59 -10.14 -4.34
CA PHE A 27 11.56 -9.44 -5.07
C PHE A 27 12.20 -8.70 -6.26
N TYR A 28 11.60 -8.80 -7.44
CA TYR A 28 12.07 -8.19 -8.68
C TYR A 28 10.91 -7.56 -9.43
N ASN A 29 11.08 -6.30 -9.83
CA ASN A 29 10.15 -5.63 -10.74
C ASN A 29 10.51 -6.00 -12.20
N ASP A 30 9.85 -7.02 -12.74
CA ASP A 30 10.01 -7.42 -14.13
C ASP A 30 9.17 -6.51 -15.05
N ASN A 31 9.71 -5.32 -15.32
CA ASN A 31 9.15 -4.35 -16.24
C ASN A 31 7.68 -3.95 -15.96
N GLY A 32 7.29 -3.90 -14.69
CA GLY A 32 5.93 -3.66 -14.20
C GLY A 32 5.26 -4.92 -13.63
N THR A 33 5.90 -6.09 -13.71
CA THR A 33 5.37 -7.34 -13.17
C THR A 33 6.09 -7.73 -11.87
N PRO A 34 5.39 -7.79 -10.73
CA PRO A 34 5.99 -8.15 -9.44
C PRO A 34 6.32 -9.64 -9.42
N THR A 35 7.60 -9.98 -9.25
CA THR A 35 8.07 -11.37 -9.37
C THR A 35 9.02 -11.73 -8.24
N TYR A 36 8.83 -12.89 -7.61
CA TYR A 36 9.80 -13.47 -6.69
C TYR A 36 10.72 -14.46 -7.41
N VAL A 37 12.03 -14.29 -7.28
CA VAL A 37 13.04 -15.10 -7.99
C VAL A 37 14.11 -15.65 -7.05
N LYS A 38 14.62 -16.83 -7.41
CA LYS A 38 15.74 -17.48 -6.69
C LYS A 38 17.07 -16.76 -6.92
N THR A 39 17.30 -16.35 -8.15
CA THR A 39 18.50 -15.64 -8.60
C THR A 39 18.07 -14.48 -9.48
N LEU A 40 18.76 -13.35 -9.34
CA LEU A 40 18.47 -12.17 -10.13
C LEU A 40 18.87 -12.36 -11.60
N PRO A 41 18.08 -11.83 -12.56
CA PRO A 41 18.52 -11.69 -13.95
C PRO A 41 19.79 -10.86 -14.09
N ASP A 42 20.61 -11.11 -15.12
CA ASP A 42 21.89 -10.41 -15.34
C ASP A 42 21.76 -8.89 -15.47
N ASN A 43 20.59 -8.39 -15.90
CA ASN A 43 20.30 -6.98 -16.07
C ASN A 43 19.55 -6.35 -14.89
N ALA A 44 19.38 -7.08 -13.79
CA ALA A 44 18.71 -6.57 -12.60
C ALA A 44 19.63 -5.65 -11.79
N HIS A 45 19.04 -4.63 -11.19
CA HIS A 45 19.71 -3.69 -10.30
C HIS A 45 19.25 -3.93 -8.87
N ILE A 46 20.12 -4.50 -8.04
CA ILE A 46 19.80 -4.68 -6.62
C ILE A 46 19.87 -3.33 -5.90
N ILE A 47 18.80 -3.00 -5.18
CA ILE A 47 18.75 -1.82 -4.31
C ILE A 47 19.56 -2.14 -3.04
N SER A 48 20.41 -1.22 -2.61
CA SER A 48 21.19 -1.39 -1.38
C SER A 48 20.33 -1.20 -0.14
N GLU A 49 20.71 -1.84 0.97
CA GLU A 49 20.06 -1.64 2.27
C GLU A 49 20.11 -0.16 2.70
N ASP A 50 21.21 0.54 2.44
CA ASP A 50 21.35 1.98 2.71
C ASP A 50 20.29 2.81 1.94
N ALA A 51 20.04 2.50 0.68
CA ALA A 51 19.04 3.22 -0.12
C ALA A 51 17.61 2.96 0.36
N LEU A 52 17.34 1.75 0.89
CA LEU A 52 16.07 1.44 1.53
C LEU A 52 15.94 2.17 2.88
N ALA A 53 17.01 2.23 3.68
CA ALA A 53 17.00 2.94 4.95
C ALA A 53 16.77 4.46 4.78
N ASP A 54 17.40 5.06 3.76
CA ASP A 54 17.23 6.49 3.44
C ASP A 54 15.77 6.84 3.06
N SER A 55 14.99 5.87 2.53
CA SER A 55 13.57 6.09 2.19
C SER A 55 12.65 6.27 3.41
N SER A 56 13.16 6.02 4.62
CA SER A 56 12.48 6.27 5.90
C SER A 56 12.91 7.58 6.59
N SER A 57 13.71 8.41 5.91
CA SER A 57 14.20 9.66 6.48
C SER A 57 13.07 10.68 6.69
N GLU A 58 12.88 11.12 7.93
CA GLU A 58 11.93 12.17 8.36
C GLU A 58 12.10 13.53 7.64
N THR A 59 13.10 13.65 6.78
CA THR A 59 13.45 14.90 6.09
C THR A 59 12.64 15.15 4.83
N VAL A 60 11.93 14.14 4.30
CA VAL A 60 11.09 14.30 3.10
C VAL A 60 9.63 14.33 3.56
N LEU A 61 9.00 15.50 3.48
CA LEU A 61 7.60 15.70 3.84
C LEU A 61 6.82 16.10 2.58
N PHE A 62 5.64 15.51 2.39
CA PHE A 62 4.78 15.82 1.26
C PHE A 62 3.32 15.96 1.69
N GLY A 63 2.60 16.89 1.07
CA GLY A 63 1.20 17.16 1.36
C GLY A 63 0.97 18.34 2.31
N ASN A 64 -0.27 18.49 2.74
CA ASN A 64 -0.69 19.55 3.65
C ASN A 64 -0.64 19.04 5.09
N GLU A 65 -0.12 19.85 6.00
CA GLU A 65 -0.24 19.60 7.43
C GLU A 65 -1.65 19.97 7.91
N TYR A 66 -2.26 19.06 8.69
CA TYR A 66 -3.57 19.28 9.30
C TYR A 66 -3.48 19.11 10.82
N PHE A 67 -4.22 19.95 11.54
CA PHE A 67 -4.24 19.89 12.99
C PHE A 67 -5.27 18.85 13.45
N ILE A 68 -4.85 17.90 14.30
CA ILE A 68 -5.78 17.01 14.99
C ILE A 68 -6.41 17.79 16.15
N SER A 69 -7.69 18.09 16.04
CA SER A 69 -8.42 18.88 17.04
C SER A 69 -8.63 18.13 18.36
N LYS A 70 -8.90 16.81 18.27
CA LYS A 70 -9.11 15.91 19.41
C LYS A 70 -9.01 14.45 18.99
N ILE A 71 -8.79 13.60 19.99
CA ILE A 71 -9.12 12.17 19.91
C ILE A 71 -10.64 12.07 20.09
N ALA A 72 -11.35 11.62 19.06
CA ALA A 72 -12.80 11.48 19.05
C ALA A 72 -13.23 10.19 19.79
N ASN A 73 -12.47 9.11 19.62
CA ASN A 73 -12.76 7.80 20.19
C ASN A 73 -11.48 6.98 20.34
N VAL A 74 -11.48 6.04 21.29
CA VAL A 74 -10.47 4.98 21.43
C VAL A 74 -11.20 3.70 21.76
N LYS A 75 -10.98 2.64 20.98
CA LYS A 75 -11.58 1.33 21.23
C LYS A 75 -10.57 0.21 21.05
N ASP A 76 -10.70 -0.81 21.88
CA ASP A 76 -10.03 -2.09 21.63
C ASP A 76 -10.81 -2.83 20.54
N ASN A 77 -10.15 -3.16 19.44
CA ASN A 77 -10.73 -3.79 18.26
C ASN A 77 -10.01 -5.12 17.93
N PRO A 78 -10.15 -6.18 18.77
CA PRO A 78 -9.54 -7.47 18.47
C PRO A 78 -10.09 -8.09 17.16
N PRO A 79 -9.25 -8.74 16.35
CA PRO A 79 -7.82 -9.03 16.56
C PRO A 79 -6.85 -7.91 16.12
N TYR A 80 -7.36 -6.77 15.65
CA TYR A 80 -6.61 -5.71 14.96
C TYR A 80 -5.90 -4.71 15.90
N GLY A 81 -6.21 -4.75 17.20
CA GLY A 81 -5.54 -3.93 18.21
C GLY A 81 -6.33 -2.70 18.62
N ILE A 82 -5.64 -1.65 19.08
CA ILE A 82 -6.29 -0.42 19.55
C ILE A 82 -6.53 0.52 18.37
N GLU A 83 -7.79 0.85 18.14
CA GLU A 83 -8.20 1.84 17.14
C GLU A 83 -8.40 3.20 17.83
N THR A 84 -7.78 4.25 17.26
CA THR A 84 -7.92 5.63 17.73
C THR A 84 -8.50 6.48 16.61
N GLU A 85 -9.69 7.04 16.83
CA GLU A 85 -10.34 7.92 15.86
C GLU A 85 -9.97 9.38 16.17
N PHE A 86 -9.51 10.12 15.16
CA PHE A 86 -9.15 11.53 15.27
C PHE A 86 -10.20 12.42 14.62
N SER A 87 -10.46 13.59 15.21
CA SER A 87 -11.27 14.63 14.57
C SER A 87 -10.41 15.80 14.10
N PHE A 88 -10.78 16.36 12.95
CA PHE A 88 -10.12 17.51 12.33
C PHE A 88 -10.96 18.80 12.39
N ASP A 89 -12.03 18.85 13.22
CA ASP A 89 -13.03 19.92 13.40
C ASP A 89 -12.78 21.22 12.58
N ASP A 90 -13.71 21.55 11.68
CA ASP A 90 -13.76 22.78 10.86
C ASP A 90 -12.59 23.02 9.87
N GLN A 91 -11.81 21.99 9.53
CA GLN A 91 -10.81 22.06 8.46
C GLN A 91 -11.37 21.57 7.12
N ASN A 92 -11.15 22.35 6.05
CA ASN A 92 -11.42 21.93 4.69
C ASN A 92 -10.29 20.99 4.22
N LEU A 93 -10.40 19.71 4.58
CA LEU A 93 -9.45 18.67 4.17
C LEU A 93 -9.45 18.58 2.64
N GLN A 94 -8.26 18.68 2.06
CA GLN A 94 -8.06 18.60 0.61
C GLN A 94 -7.47 17.24 0.28
N TYR A 95 -8.12 16.56 -0.65
CA TYR A 95 -7.64 15.29 -1.19
C TYR A 95 -7.18 15.53 -2.61
N GLU A 96 -5.95 15.12 -2.91
CA GLU A 96 -5.35 15.20 -4.24
C GLU A 96 -4.77 13.85 -4.61
N SER A 97 -5.01 13.42 -5.85
CA SER A 97 -4.34 12.24 -6.40
C SER A 97 -2.88 12.58 -6.69
N LEU A 98 -1.96 11.80 -6.14
CA LEU A 98 -0.53 11.99 -6.36
C LEU A 98 0.01 10.96 -7.35
N TRP A 99 0.87 11.41 -8.26
CA TRP A 99 1.72 10.51 -9.01
C TRP A 99 2.77 9.92 -8.07
N VAL A 100 2.96 8.60 -8.10
CA VAL A 100 3.95 7.95 -7.26
C VAL A 100 5.33 8.14 -7.88
N THR A 101 6.03 9.18 -7.44
CA THR A 101 7.47 9.35 -7.70
C THR A 101 8.28 8.76 -6.56
N GLN A 102 9.60 8.55 -6.76
CA GLN A 102 10.48 8.13 -5.66
C GLN A 102 10.44 9.10 -4.47
N GLU A 103 10.43 10.40 -4.74
CA GLU A 103 10.38 11.44 -3.69
C GLU A 103 9.08 11.34 -2.88
N ILE A 104 7.94 11.18 -3.56
CA ILE A 104 6.64 11.04 -2.90
C ILE A 104 6.59 9.72 -2.12
N ALA A 105 7.03 8.60 -2.70
CA ALA A 105 7.09 7.32 -1.98
C ALA A 105 7.91 7.45 -0.67
N ASN A 106 9.09 8.06 -0.75
CA ASN A 106 9.95 8.26 0.42
C ASN A 106 9.27 9.15 1.48
N ALA A 107 8.48 10.15 1.08
CA ALA A 107 7.74 11.00 2.03
C ALA A 107 6.69 10.22 2.86
N PHE A 108 6.25 9.07 2.37
CA PHE A 108 5.36 8.15 3.08
C PHE A 108 6.10 6.95 3.69
N GLY A 109 7.44 7.01 3.79
CA GLY A 109 8.26 5.93 4.34
C GLY A 109 8.33 4.69 3.44
N MET A 110 8.10 4.86 2.14
CA MET A 110 8.07 3.79 1.14
C MET A 110 9.23 3.95 0.15
N TYR A 111 9.66 2.85 -0.46
CA TYR A 111 10.59 2.87 -1.58
C TYR A 111 9.87 2.47 -2.87
N LEU A 112 9.97 3.29 -3.92
CA LEU A 112 9.44 2.95 -5.25
C LEU A 112 10.42 2.04 -5.99
N VAL A 113 10.09 0.76 -6.16
CA VAL A 113 10.93 -0.19 -6.90
C VAL A 113 10.72 -0.02 -8.40
N ASP A 114 11.70 0.56 -9.08
CA ASP A 114 11.67 0.84 -10.50
C ASP A 114 11.83 -0.42 -11.39
N LYS A 115 11.56 -0.28 -12.68
CA LYS A 115 11.72 -1.39 -13.64
C LYS A 115 13.14 -1.97 -13.56
N LYS A 116 13.21 -3.30 -13.48
CA LYS A 116 14.44 -4.10 -13.33
C LYS A 116 15.19 -3.89 -12.02
N GLN A 117 14.61 -3.16 -11.05
CA GLN A 117 15.16 -3.14 -9.71
C GLN A 117 14.71 -4.37 -8.91
N ALA A 118 15.52 -4.71 -7.91
CA ALA A 118 15.26 -5.83 -7.03
C ALA A 118 15.57 -5.49 -5.57
N ILE A 119 14.83 -6.11 -4.66
CA ILE A 119 15.07 -6.09 -3.23
C ILE A 119 15.33 -7.52 -2.77
N LYS A 120 16.37 -7.72 -1.96
CA LYS A 120 16.52 -8.97 -1.22
C LYS A 120 15.62 -8.89 0.02
N VAL A 121 14.60 -9.74 0.07
CA VAL A 121 13.65 -9.75 1.18
C VAL A 121 14.22 -10.62 2.30
N SER A 122 14.24 -10.06 3.51
CA SER A 122 14.64 -10.76 4.72
C SER A 122 13.54 -10.58 5.75
N SER A 123 13.02 -11.70 6.27
CA SER A 123 11.95 -11.72 7.28
C SER A 123 12.18 -12.89 8.23
N SER A 124 11.71 -12.77 9.46
CA SER A 124 11.61 -13.90 10.40
C SER A 124 10.55 -14.92 9.96
N ILE A 125 9.65 -14.51 9.06
CA ILE A 125 8.61 -15.32 8.43
C ILE A 125 9.02 -15.60 6.99
N ASN A 126 9.27 -16.87 6.65
CA ASN A 126 9.68 -17.26 5.30
C ASN A 126 8.51 -17.45 4.33
N GLN A 127 7.35 -17.84 4.84
CA GLN A 127 6.15 -18.09 4.05
C GLN A 127 5.33 -16.80 3.97
N LEU A 128 5.39 -16.15 2.81
CA LEU A 128 4.66 -14.93 2.51
C LEU A 128 3.59 -15.21 1.45
N SER A 129 2.69 -14.24 1.26
CA SER A 129 1.70 -14.26 0.20
C SER A 129 1.83 -13.01 -0.66
N GLN A 130 1.93 -13.18 -1.98
CA GLN A 130 1.76 -12.12 -2.97
C GLN A 130 0.32 -12.17 -3.45
N VAL A 131 -0.44 -11.12 -3.13
CA VAL A 131 -1.84 -11.00 -3.56
C VAL A 131 -1.96 -9.87 -4.56
N GLN A 132 -2.61 -10.15 -5.69
CA GLN A 132 -2.97 -9.13 -6.68
C GLN A 132 -4.37 -8.61 -6.36
N TYR A 133 -4.46 -7.33 -6.05
CA TYR A 133 -5.72 -6.63 -5.82
C TYR A 133 -6.05 -5.69 -6.97
N GLN A 134 -7.34 -5.57 -7.25
CA GLN A 134 -7.91 -4.49 -8.05
C GLN A 134 -8.81 -3.63 -7.16
N TYR A 135 -8.48 -2.35 -7.06
CA TYR A 135 -9.33 -1.37 -6.39
C TYR A 135 -10.16 -0.61 -7.42
N GLY A 136 -11.44 -0.41 -7.12
CA GLY A 136 -12.30 0.44 -7.95
C GLY A 136 -12.27 1.90 -7.52
N ALA A 137 -12.85 2.77 -8.36
CA ALA A 137 -12.82 4.22 -8.15
C ALA A 137 -13.45 4.71 -6.83
N PHE A 138 -14.29 3.88 -6.20
CA PHE A 138 -14.96 4.19 -4.95
C PHE A 138 -14.39 3.42 -3.74
N ALA A 139 -13.25 2.74 -3.87
CA ALA A 139 -12.65 1.98 -2.78
C ALA A 139 -12.44 2.81 -1.50
N GLY A 140 -11.96 4.05 -1.62
CA GLY A 140 -11.77 4.95 -0.47
C GLY A 140 -13.06 5.48 0.18
N HIS A 141 -14.21 5.28 -0.47
CA HIS A 141 -15.54 5.59 0.08
C HIS A 141 -16.17 4.36 0.74
N TRP A 142 -15.41 3.30 0.97
CA TRP A 142 -15.88 2.10 1.63
C TRP A 142 -14.85 1.66 2.66
N SER A 143 -15.29 1.14 3.79
CA SER A 143 -14.40 0.62 4.82
C SER A 143 -14.89 -0.75 5.29
N PRO A 144 -14.07 -1.81 5.20
CA PRO A 144 -14.42 -3.13 5.70
C PRO A 144 -14.60 -3.14 7.23
N TYR A 145 -14.01 -2.17 7.93
CA TYR A 145 -13.97 -2.12 9.40
C TYR A 145 -15.21 -1.50 10.03
N LEU A 146 -16.00 -0.73 9.26
CA LEU A 146 -17.21 -0.10 9.76
C LEU A 146 -18.43 -1.03 9.75
N ASN A 147 -18.31 -2.24 9.18
CA ASN A 147 -19.37 -3.26 9.11
C ASN A 147 -20.70 -2.72 8.54
N ILE A 148 -20.61 -1.80 7.56
CA ILE A 148 -21.75 -1.16 6.89
C ILE A 148 -22.22 -1.93 5.64
N GLY A 149 -21.76 -3.18 5.45
CA GLY A 149 -22.03 -3.94 4.23
C GLY A 149 -21.40 -3.28 3.00
N ASN A 150 -22.14 -3.19 1.88
CA ASN A 150 -21.67 -2.60 0.62
C ASN A 150 -22.12 -1.13 0.44
N GLU A 151 -22.27 -0.40 1.54
CA GLU A 151 -22.69 1.01 1.51
C GLU A 151 -21.49 1.95 1.30
N LEU A 152 -21.69 2.97 0.46
CA LEU A 152 -20.71 4.03 0.26
C LEU A 152 -20.83 5.07 1.38
N LEU A 153 -19.69 5.40 1.98
CA LEU A 153 -19.50 6.52 2.87
C LEU A 153 -19.57 7.84 2.08
N THR A 154 -20.24 8.84 2.66
CA THR A 154 -20.25 10.20 2.13
C THR A 154 -18.94 10.96 2.40
N TYR A 155 -17.97 10.30 3.02
CA TYR A 155 -16.64 10.78 3.34
C TYR A 155 -15.61 9.71 2.97
N ILE A 156 -14.35 10.10 2.85
CA ILE A 156 -13.25 9.16 2.64
C ILE A 156 -12.88 8.56 4.00
N SER A 157 -12.98 7.23 4.13
CA SER A 157 -12.45 6.53 5.30
C SER A 157 -11.00 6.19 5.03
N MET A 158 -10.10 7.06 5.47
CA MET A 158 -8.67 6.76 5.44
C MET A 158 -8.32 5.94 6.68
N ASP A 159 -7.82 4.74 6.46
CA ASP A 159 -7.15 3.98 7.52
C ASP A 159 -5.66 4.29 7.50
N LEU A 160 -5.08 4.49 8.68
CA LEU A 160 -3.63 4.57 8.87
C LEU A 160 -3.24 3.38 9.73
N GLU A 161 -3.02 2.25 9.05
CA GLU A 161 -2.65 1.00 9.70
C GLU A 161 -1.13 0.96 9.94
N HIS A 162 -0.72 0.75 11.20
CA HIS A 162 0.66 0.38 11.50
C HIS A 162 0.78 -1.15 11.41
N HIS A 163 1.25 -1.63 10.27
CA HIS A 163 1.64 -3.02 10.11
C HIS A 163 3.08 -3.24 10.60
N ASP A 164 3.30 -4.34 11.33
CA ASP A 164 4.64 -4.78 11.74
C ASP A 164 5.34 -5.64 10.66
N PHE A 165 4.83 -5.63 9.43
CA PHE A 165 5.40 -6.33 8.29
C PHE A 165 5.47 -5.42 7.04
N PRO A 166 6.52 -5.58 6.21
CA PRO A 166 6.70 -4.77 5.02
C PRO A 166 5.66 -5.11 3.96
N HIS A 167 5.10 -4.07 3.34
CA HIS A 167 4.26 -4.20 2.15
C HIS A 167 5.09 -3.88 0.91
N ILE A 168 4.90 -4.65 -0.16
CA ILE A 168 5.42 -4.30 -1.48
C ILE A 168 4.20 -4.08 -2.38
N PHE A 169 3.97 -2.83 -2.74
CA PHE A 169 2.97 -2.45 -3.73
C PHE A 169 3.63 -2.30 -5.08
N ALA A 170 2.92 -2.71 -6.13
CA ALA A 170 3.37 -2.52 -7.49
C ALA A 170 2.19 -2.20 -8.38
N SER A 171 2.30 -1.09 -9.12
CA SER A 171 1.37 -0.78 -10.20
C SER A 171 1.62 -1.75 -11.36
N THR A 172 0.54 -2.34 -11.86
CA THR A 172 0.56 -3.19 -13.07
C THR A 172 -0.17 -2.52 -14.23
N ASP A 173 -0.47 -1.22 -14.15
CA ASP A 173 -1.13 -0.49 -15.23
C ASP A 173 -0.15 -0.28 -16.39
N GLU A 174 -0.49 -0.81 -17.58
CA GLU A 174 0.35 -0.74 -18.78
C GLU A 174 0.53 0.69 -19.32
N THR A 175 -0.38 1.60 -18.97
CA THR A 175 -0.48 2.97 -19.50
C THR A 175 -0.14 4.06 -18.49
N SER A 176 -0.27 3.76 -17.20
CA SER A 176 -0.02 4.67 -16.09
C SER A 176 0.79 3.96 -14.98
N PRO A 177 2.08 3.68 -15.22
CA PRO A 177 2.96 3.03 -14.25
C PRO A 177 3.11 3.87 -12.97
#